data_AF-A0A2G1XZR7-F1
#
_entry.id   AF-A0A2G1XZR7-F1
#
_cell.length_a   1.000
_cell.length_b   1.000
_cell.length_c   1.000
_cell.angle_alpha   90.00
_cell.angle_beta   90.00
_cell.angle_gamma   90.00
#
_symmetry.space_group_name_H-M   'P 1'
#
loop_
_entity.id
_entity.type
_entity.pdbx_description
1 polymer ?
#
loop_
_entity_poly.entity_id
_entity_poly.type
_entity_poly.pdbx_seq_one_letter_code
_entity_poly.pdbx_strand_id
1 'polypeptide(L)'
;MFKKILIISCLLSSISLFAQYEEAEELFDDASCMSCHTEEDFSPKVGKVDSFKKLTKVIDACRFANDVSWFDDESLDVARYLNHLYYKFEEKE
;
A
#
# COMPACT_ATOMS: atom_id res chain seq x y z
N MET A 1 -13.77 -31.32 23.88
CA MET A 1 -12.64 -31.25 22.92
C MET A 1 -12.71 -30.07 21.95
N PHE A 2 -13.57 -29.06 22.18
CA PHE A 2 -13.74 -27.92 21.28
C PHE A 2 -12.81 -26.72 21.56
N LYS A 3 -12.15 -26.68 22.73
CA LYS A 3 -11.33 -25.53 23.18
C LYS A 3 -9.94 -25.47 22.51
N LYS A 4 -9.48 -26.55 21.87
CA LYS A 4 -8.18 -26.61 21.17
C LYS A 4 -8.26 -26.24 19.68
N ILE A 5 -9.47 -26.18 19.11
CA ILE A 5 -9.68 -25.87 17.68
C ILE A 5 -9.57 -24.36 17.40
N LEU A 6 -9.79 -23.51 18.42
CA LEU A 6 -9.72 -22.04 18.27
C LEU A 6 -8.30 -21.47 18.09
N ILE A 7 -7.23 -22.22 18.37
CA ILE A 7 -5.85 -21.70 18.30
C ILE A 7 -5.27 -21.79 16.87
N ILE A 8 -5.77 -22.70 16.03
CA ILE A 8 -5.24 -22.92 14.67
C ILE A 8 -5.71 -21.83 13.69
N SER A 9 -6.86 -21.20 13.93
CA SER A 9 -7.44 -20.19 13.02
C SER A 9 -6.71 -18.84 13.04
N CYS A 10 -5.89 -18.54 14.06
CA CYS A 10 -5.25 -17.23 14.22
C CYS A 10 -3.93 -17.09 13.45
N LEU A 11 -3.28 -18.21 13.07
CA LEU A 11 -2.00 -18.19 12.35
C LEU A 11 -2.12 -17.91 10.85
N LEU A 12 -3.31 -18.11 10.26
CA LEU A 12 -3.50 -17.97 8.81
C LEU A 12 -3.65 -16.51 8.36
N SER A 13 -4.12 -15.63 9.24
CA SER A 13 -4.37 -14.22 8.89
C SER A 13 -3.11 -13.43 8.61
N SER A 14 -1.98 -13.76 9.26
CA SER A 14 -0.73 -13.01 9.10
C SER A 14 -0.01 -13.29 7.79
N ILE A 15 -0.26 -14.45 7.17
CA ILE A 15 0.42 -14.86 5.92
C ILE A 15 -0.11 -14.06 4.73
N SER A 16 -1.42 -13.80 4.68
CA SER A 16 -2.05 -13.06 3.58
C SER A 16 -1.58 -11.61 3.49
N LEU A 17 -1.34 -10.95 4.62
CA LEU A 17 -0.89 -9.56 4.64
C LEU A 17 0.57 -9.43 4.18
N PHE A 18 1.42 -10.40 4.52
CA PHE A 18 2.81 -10.40 4.08
C PHE A 18 2.91 -10.56 2.56
N ALA A 19 2.17 -11.52 1.99
CA ALA A 19 2.13 -11.74 0.55
C ALA A 19 1.61 -10.51 -0.21
N GLN A 20 0.61 -9.81 0.34
CA GLN A 20 0.08 -8.58 -0.26
C GLN A 20 1.12 -7.45 -0.29
N TYR A 21 1.95 -7.30 0.75
CA TYR A 21 3.00 -6.29 0.75
C TYR A 21 4.17 -6.64 -0.17
N GLU A 22 4.50 -7.93 -0.32
CA GLU A 22 5.51 -8.40 -1.28
C GLU A 22 5.07 -8.10 -2.72
N GLU A 23 3.82 -8.41 -3.07
CA GLU A 23 3.25 -8.10 -4.39
C GLU A 23 3.19 -6.57 -4.64
N ALA A 24 2.81 -5.79 -3.62
CA ALA A 24 2.80 -4.32 -3.74
C ALA A 24 4.20 -3.70 -3.86
N GLU A 25 5.22 -4.31 -3.26
CA GLU A 25 6.62 -3.92 -3.41
C GLU A 25 7.10 -4.19 -4.85
N GLU A 26 6.77 -5.35 -5.42
CA GLU A 26 7.08 -5.66 -6.83
C GLU A 26 6.43 -4.66 -7.78
N LEU A 27 5.15 -4.32 -7.57
CA LEU A 27 4.47 -3.28 -8.34
C LEU A 27 5.21 -1.93 -8.22
N PHE A 28 5.55 -1.51 -7.00
CA PHE A 28 6.27 -0.26 -6.74
C PHE A 28 7.61 -0.20 -7.51
N ASP A 29 8.37 -1.29 -7.50
CA ASP A 29 9.66 -1.39 -8.18
C ASP A 29 9.50 -1.43 -9.72
N ASP A 30 8.56 -2.20 -10.24
CA ASP A 30 8.29 -2.34 -11.68
C ASP A 30 7.81 -1.02 -12.30
N ALA A 31 6.98 -0.26 -11.58
CA ALA A 31 6.59 1.09 -11.98
C ALA A 31 7.73 2.11 -11.88
N SER A 32 8.91 1.69 -11.40
CA SER A 32 10.10 2.52 -11.27
C SER A 32 9.83 3.82 -10.51
N CYS A 33 9.07 3.72 -9.41
CA CYS A 33 8.62 4.89 -8.62
C CYS A 33 9.79 5.78 -8.17
N MET A 34 10.91 5.16 -7.84
CA MET A 34 12.15 5.83 -7.41
C MET A 34 12.93 6.51 -8.54
N SER A 35 12.49 6.40 -9.80
CA SER A 35 13.08 7.18 -10.90
C SER A 35 12.79 8.68 -10.80
N CYS A 36 11.65 9.03 -10.19
CA CYS A 36 11.21 10.41 -9.96
C CYS A 36 11.13 10.80 -8.47
N HIS A 37 11.06 9.80 -7.58
CA HIS A 37 10.94 10.00 -6.14
C HIS A 37 12.20 9.57 -5.39
N THR A 38 12.35 10.14 -4.21
CA THR A 38 13.28 9.69 -3.17
C THR A 38 12.50 9.33 -1.90
N GLU A 39 13.15 8.63 -0.97
CA GLU A 39 12.51 8.29 0.32
C GLU A 39 12.02 9.54 1.08
N GLU A 40 12.67 10.70 0.90
CA GLU A 40 12.28 11.97 1.54
C GLU A 40 10.94 12.53 1.02
N ASP A 41 10.54 12.14 -0.19
CA ASP A 41 9.26 12.51 -0.78
C ASP A 41 8.10 11.80 -0.09
N PHE A 42 8.33 10.58 0.40
CA PHE A 42 7.36 9.76 1.09
C PHE A 42 7.24 10.16 2.56
N SER A 43 6.50 11.24 2.80
CA SER A 43 6.22 11.70 4.16
C SER A 43 4.90 12.49 4.23
N PRO A 44 4.13 12.35 5.34
CA PRO A 44 2.96 13.17 5.56
C PRO A 44 3.28 14.65 5.53
N LYS A 45 2.57 15.41 4.69
CA LYS A 45 2.76 16.85 4.53
C LYS A 45 1.38 17.51 4.39
N VAL A 46 1.03 18.36 5.35
CA VAL A 46 -0.25 19.10 5.37
C VAL A 46 -0.44 19.87 4.06
N GLY A 47 -1.61 19.72 3.43
CA GLY A 47 -1.91 20.34 2.14
C GLY A 47 -1.34 19.58 0.93
N LYS A 48 -0.41 18.64 1.13
CA LYS A 48 0.13 17.73 0.08
C LYS A 48 -0.47 16.33 0.19
N VAL A 49 0.11 15.44 0.97
CA VAL A 49 -0.44 14.11 1.25
C VAL A 49 -0.61 14.02 2.76
N ASP A 50 -1.85 14.16 3.22
CA ASP A 50 -2.23 14.34 4.64
C ASP A 50 -3.35 13.39 5.09
N SER A 51 -3.73 12.44 4.24
CA SER A 51 -4.71 11.40 4.53
C SER A 51 -4.54 10.22 3.58
N PHE A 52 -5.02 9.04 3.99
CA PHE A 52 -4.98 7.84 3.16
C PHE A 52 -5.74 8.04 1.84
N LYS A 53 -6.94 8.62 1.89
CA LYS A 53 -7.73 8.99 0.72
C LYS A 53 -6.98 9.90 -0.27
N LYS A 54 -6.09 10.75 0.23
CA LYS A 54 -5.30 11.63 -0.64
C LYS A 54 -4.08 10.91 -1.20
N LEU A 55 -3.46 10.02 -0.42
CA LEU A 55 -2.39 9.15 -0.88
C LEU A 55 -2.85 8.28 -2.06
N THR A 56 -3.98 7.58 -1.93
CA THR A 56 -4.54 6.74 -3.00
C THR A 56 -4.76 7.53 -4.29
N LYS A 57 -5.35 8.73 -4.19
CA LYS A 57 -5.56 9.63 -5.34
C LYS A 57 -4.26 10.07 -6.01
N VAL A 58 -3.20 10.33 -5.24
CA VAL A 58 -1.91 10.74 -5.81
C VAL A 58 -1.25 9.57 -6.52
N ILE A 59 -1.35 8.36 -5.98
CA ILE A 59 -0.84 7.15 -6.63
C ILE A 59 -1.60 6.86 -7.94
N ASP A 60 -2.94 6.99 -7.93
CA ASP A 60 -3.75 6.92 -9.15
C ASP A 60 -3.32 7.99 -10.18
N ALA A 61 -3.08 9.22 -9.75
CA ALA A 61 -2.63 10.26 -10.65
C ALA A 61 -1.26 9.91 -11.26
N CYS A 62 -0.32 9.38 -10.47
CA CYS A 62 0.99 8.94 -10.94
C CYS A 62 0.89 7.76 -11.91
N ARG A 63 0.07 6.74 -11.60
CA ARG A 63 -0.09 5.56 -12.48
C ARG A 63 -0.62 5.97 -13.85
N PHE A 64 -1.64 6.82 -13.89
CA PHE A 64 -2.23 7.30 -15.15
C PHE A 64 -1.27 8.20 -15.93
N ALA A 65 -0.53 9.08 -15.24
CA ALA A 65 0.41 9.98 -15.90
C ALA A 65 1.60 9.25 -16.54
N ASN A 66 1.91 8.03 -16.08
CA ASN A 66 3.03 7.22 -16.55
C ASN A 66 2.57 5.96 -17.32
N ASP A 67 1.31 5.89 -17.74
CA ASP A 67 0.72 4.75 -18.46
C ASP A 67 0.94 3.38 -17.77
N VAL A 68 1.04 3.39 -16.44
CA VAL A 68 1.16 2.17 -15.62
C VAL A 68 -0.20 1.46 -15.61
N SER A 69 -0.23 0.24 -16.14
CA SER A 69 -1.46 -0.51 -16.40
C SER A 69 -1.91 -1.36 -15.21
N TRP A 70 -2.08 -0.72 -14.04
CA TRP A 70 -2.61 -1.38 -12.84
C TRP A 70 -4.12 -1.36 -12.77
N PHE A 71 -4.70 -2.44 -12.24
CA PHE A 71 -6.07 -2.46 -11.73
C PHE A 71 -6.22 -1.54 -10.49
N ASP A 72 -7.46 -1.27 -10.09
CA ASP A 72 -7.75 -0.36 -8.98
C ASP A 72 -7.32 -0.91 -7.62
N ASP A 73 -7.38 -2.23 -7.44
CA ASP A 73 -6.90 -2.93 -6.24
C ASP A 73 -5.37 -2.96 -6.17
N GLU A 74 -4.67 -3.18 -7.28
CA GLU A 74 -3.20 -3.06 -7.35
C GLU A 74 -2.73 -1.66 -6.97
N SER A 75 -3.37 -0.60 -7.50
CA SER A 75 -3.09 0.79 -7.11
C SER A 75 -3.33 1.05 -5.62
N LEU A 76 -4.42 0.50 -5.08
CA LEU A 76 -4.73 0.58 -3.66
C LEU A 76 -3.71 -0.16 -2.79
N ASP A 77 -3.18 -1.29 -3.25
CA ASP A 77 -2.21 -2.09 -2.52
C ASP A 77 -0.84 -1.42 -2.48
N VAL A 78 -0.42 -0.74 -3.55
CA VAL A 78 0.75 0.16 -3.51
C VAL A 78 0.51 1.33 -2.55
N ALA A 79 -0.71 1.87 -2.50
CA ALA A 79 -1.05 2.90 -1.52
C ALA A 79 -0.97 2.40 -0.08
N ARG A 80 -1.42 1.17 0.19
CA ARG A 80 -1.30 0.52 1.49
C ARG A 80 0.15 0.23 1.85
N TYR A 81 0.96 -0.21 0.89
CA TYR A 81 2.39 -0.45 1.07
C TYR A 81 3.12 0.84 1.47
N LEU A 82 2.94 1.93 0.71
CA LEU A 82 3.53 3.23 1.05
C LEU A 82 2.97 3.80 2.35
N ASN A 83 1.67 3.60 2.63
CA ASN A 83 1.07 3.99 3.91
C ASN A 83 1.68 3.22 5.07
N HIS A 84 1.89 1.91 4.88
CA HIS A 84 2.50 1.03 5.86
C HIS A 84 3.94 1.43 6.14
N LEU A 85 4.74 1.80 5.14
CA LEU A 85 6.14 2.17 5.37
C LEU A 85 6.29 3.59 5.93
N TYR A 86 5.63 4.58 5.32
CA TYR A 86 5.99 5.99 5.50
C TYR A 86 4.91 6.84 6.17
N TYR A 87 3.65 6.69 5.75
CA TYR A 87 2.63 7.69 6.09
C TYR A 87 1.83 7.40 7.37
N LYS A 88 1.53 6.13 7.65
CA LYS A 88 0.82 5.66 8.85
C LYS A 88 -0.56 6.31 9.07
N PHE A 89 -1.26 6.66 7.99
CA PHE A 89 -2.63 7.18 8.07
C PHE A 89 -3.62 6.06 8.43
N GLU A 90 -4.72 6.44 9.07
CA GLU A 90 -5.88 5.56 9.20
C GLU A 90 -6.52 5.31 7.83
N GLU A 91 -6.74 4.04 7.49
CA GLU A 91 -7.43 3.62 6.25
C GLU A 91 -8.94 3.80 6.40
N LYS A 92 -9.40 5.03 6.21
CA LYS A 92 -10.82 5.39 6.14
C LYS A 92 -11.13 5.87 4.72
N GLU A 93 -12.22 5.37 4.13
CA GLU A 93 -12.70 5.75 2.80
C GLU A 93 -13.14 7.23 2.69
#